data_AF-A0A2N2HV22-F1
#
_entry.id   AF-A0A2N2HV22-F1
#
_cell.length_a   1.000
_cell.length_b   1.000
_cell.length_c   1.000
_cell.angle_alpha   90.00
_cell.angle_beta   90.00
_cell.angle_gamma   90.00
#
_symmetry.space_group_name_H-M   'P 1'
#
loop_
_entity.id
_entity.type
_entity.pdbx_description
1 polymer ?
#
loop_
_entity_poly.entity_id
_entity_poly.type
_entity_poly.pdbx_seq_one_letter_code
_entity_poly.pdbx_strand_id
1 'polypeptide(L)'
;MRVWDVNPGYLNRQSLLGEHRELHAIVSIIKHNKKGYSRHPETLRWQGFGWALSQRHKLLAAEMTLRGYVDRTPVLLKTQPQKWPEVFVDIPAAQFKLLSEKYKNIEQGRIPLPKDVQQLWAQHQYSVMARDDAEYKYLGGWVASRKTGKGIDDIYPELVSLLRCPPAEGNLRNTIQHMWGYVSSYASISGKAIEKKTMRNLLTRIQHLTFLHDIVYLKESTALGELQAWMH
;
A
#
# COMPACT_ATOMS: atom_id res chain seq x y z
N MET A 1 17.06 -9.98 5.61
CA MET A 1 15.99 -10.04 4.59
C MET A 1 14.68 -9.86 5.32
N ARG A 2 13.90 -8.85 4.95
CA ARG A 2 12.57 -8.59 5.50
C ARG A 2 11.69 -8.07 4.38
N VAL A 3 10.49 -8.62 4.28
CA VAL A 3 9.44 -8.10 3.40
C VAL A 3 8.29 -7.71 4.29
N TRP A 4 8.02 -6.41 4.36
CA TRP A 4 6.99 -5.88 5.25
C TRP A 4 5.60 -6.19 4.67
N ASP A 5 4.65 -6.51 5.53
CA ASP A 5 3.26 -6.72 5.13
C ASP A 5 2.44 -5.42 5.26
N VAL A 6 2.98 -4.41 5.95
CA VAL A 6 2.40 -3.06 6.01
C VAL A 6 2.55 -2.33 4.67
N ASN A 7 1.70 -1.32 4.45
CA ASN A 7 1.76 -0.50 3.24
C ASN A 7 3.12 0.23 3.12
N PRO A 8 3.74 0.29 1.92
CA PRO A 8 5.02 1.00 1.71
C PRO A 8 5.01 2.48 2.15
N GLY A 9 3.85 3.13 2.18
CA GLY A 9 3.67 4.49 2.69
C GLY A 9 4.17 4.69 4.13
N TYR A 10 4.11 3.65 4.97
CA TYR A 10 4.62 3.67 6.34
C TYR A 10 6.14 3.54 6.44
N LEU A 11 6.81 3.08 5.38
CA LEU A 11 8.24 2.86 5.40
C LEU A 11 8.95 4.19 5.17
N ASN A 12 9.92 4.51 6.02
CA ASN A 12 10.81 5.64 5.75
C ASN A 12 11.72 5.33 4.54
N ARG A 13 12.50 6.32 4.10
CA ARG A 13 13.39 6.16 2.93
C ARG A 13 14.28 4.93 3.01
N GLN A 14 14.93 4.71 4.16
CA GLN A 14 15.88 3.60 4.32
C GLN A 14 15.18 2.23 4.32
N SER A 15 14.04 2.11 5.00
CA SER A 15 13.26 0.86 5.01
C SER A 15 12.63 0.55 3.65
N LEU A 16 12.15 1.56 2.93
CA LEU A 16 11.56 1.41 1.59
C LEU A 16 12.60 0.88 0.58
N LEU A 17 13.76 1.55 0.51
CA LEU A 17 14.85 1.13 -0.39
C LEU A 17 15.50 -0.18 0.07
N GLY A 18 15.55 -0.41 1.38
CA GLY A 18 16.03 -1.67 1.96
C GLY A 18 15.15 -2.84 1.55
N GLU A 19 13.83 -2.74 1.73
CA GLU A 19 12.89 -3.78 1.33
C GLU A 19 12.93 -4.03 -0.18
N HIS A 20 12.99 -2.98 -1.01
CA HIS A 20 13.13 -3.13 -2.47
C HIS A 20 14.34 -4.01 -2.84
N ARG A 21 15.50 -3.75 -2.24
CA ARG A 21 16.72 -4.57 -2.43
C ARG A 21 16.57 -5.98 -1.90
N GLU A 22 16.00 -6.16 -0.72
CA GLU A 22 15.82 -7.47 -0.10
C GLU A 22 14.81 -8.34 -0.87
N LEU A 23 13.74 -7.75 -1.40
CA LEU A 23 12.79 -8.41 -2.30
C LEU A 23 13.50 -8.90 -3.56
N HIS A 24 14.36 -8.08 -4.18
CA HIS A 24 15.17 -8.52 -5.31
C HIS A 24 16.11 -9.67 -4.98
N ALA A 25 16.69 -9.67 -3.78
CA ALA A 25 17.52 -10.78 -3.32
C ALA A 25 16.69 -12.08 -3.17
N ILE A 26 15.48 -12.02 -2.61
CA ILE A 26 14.55 -13.17 -2.55
C ILE A 26 14.22 -13.66 -3.97
N VAL A 27 13.84 -12.75 -4.87
CA VAL A 27 13.54 -13.07 -6.28
C VAL A 27 14.73 -13.76 -6.94
N SER A 28 15.96 -13.28 -6.72
CA SER A 28 17.17 -13.90 -7.27
C SER A 28 17.43 -15.29 -6.70
N ILE A 29 17.23 -15.49 -5.39
CA ILE A 29 17.40 -16.80 -4.75
C ILE A 29 16.41 -17.80 -5.32
N ILE A 30 15.13 -17.43 -5.41
CA ILE A 30 14.06 -18.31 -5.94
C ILE A 30 14.29 -18.61 -7.42
N LYS A 31 14.52 -17.57 -8.24
CA LYS A 31 14.65 -17.71 -9.71
C LYS A 31 15.86 -18.57 -10.11
N HIS A 32 16.96 -18.48 -9.37
CA HIS A 32 18.22 -19.16 -9.70
C HIS A 32 18.53 -20.34 -8.78
N ASN A 33 17.58 -20.75 -7.93
CA ASN A 33 17.73 -21.85 -6.97
C ASN A 33 19.04 -21.76 -6.14
N LYS A 34 19.39 -20.56 -5.67
CA LYS A 34 20.64 -20.32 -4.94
C LYS A 34 20.60 -20.98 -3.57
N LYS A 35 21.73 -21.52 -3.10
CA LYS A 35 21.81 -22.15 -1.76
C LYS A 35 21.94 -21.15 -0.61
N GLY A 36 22.62 -20.02 -0.82
CA GLY A 36 22.78 -18.99 0.20
C GLY A 36 21.45 -18.30 0.52
N TYR A 37 21.11 -18.18 1.82
CA TYR A 37 19.87 -17.59 2.32
C TYR A 37 18.55 -18.25 1.82
N SER A 38 18.62 -19.43 1.18
CA SER A 38 17.43 -20.16 0.74
C SER A 38 16.54 -20.62 1.90
N ARG A 39 17.16 -20.87 3.06
CA ARG A 39 16.47 -21.26 4.30
C ARG A 39 16.09 -20.07 5.20
N HIS A 40 16.31 -18.84 4.74
CA HIS A 40 15.86 -17.67 5.50
C HIS A 40 14.33 -17.67 5.61
N PRO A 41 13.72 -17.34 6.77
CA PRO A 41 12.26 -17.37 6.95
C PRO A 41 11.48 -16.64 5.85
N GLU A 42 11.92 -15.44 5.48
CA GLU A 42 11.31 -14.70 4.35
C GLU A 42 11.45 -15.44 3.01
N THR A 43 12.62 -15.97 2.68
CA THR A 43 12.80 -16.70 1.42
C THR A 43 11.85 -17.90 1.35
N LEU A 44 11.73 -18.65 2.45
CA LEU A 44 10.82 -19.80 2.56
C LEU A 44 9.36 -19.36 2.44
N ARG A 45 8.96 -18.28 3.13
CA ARG A 45 7.61 -17.73 3.09
C ARG A 45 7.17 -17.37 1.67
N TRP A 46 8.06 -16.82 0.87
CA TRP A 46 7.76 -16.35 -0.49
C TRP A 46 7.97 -17.41 -1.57
N GLN A 47 8.48 -18.59 -1.23
CA GLN A 47 8.71 -19.68 -2.17
C GLN A 47 7.40 -20.06 -2.88
N GLY A 48 7.39 -20.04 -4.21
CA GLY A 48 6.22 -20.37 -5.03
C GLY A 48 5.21 -19.24 -5.24
N PHE A 49 5.31 -18.11 -4.52
CA PHE A 49 4.39 -16.96 -4.60
C PHE A 49 4.92 -15.83 -5.51
N GLY A 50 5.38 -16.19 -6.72
CA GLY A 50 5.99 -15.27 -7.66
C GLY A 50 5.09 -14.11 -8.09
N TRP A 51 3.79 -14.35 -8.28
CA TRP A 51 2.84 -13.27 -8.57
C TRP A 51 2.78 -12.24 -7.44
N ALA A 52 2.71 -12.69 -6.19
CA ALA A 52 2.65 -11.79 -5.04
C ALA A 52 3.98 -11.04 -4.83
N LEU A 53 5.14 -11.67 -5.10
CA LEU A 53 6.43 -10.96 -5.11
C LEU A 53 6.43 -9.82 -6.14
N SER A 54 5.95 -10.09 -7.36
CA SER A 54 5.81 -9.07 -8.40
C SER A 54 4.83 -7.97 -7.97
N GLN A 55 3.74 -8.32 -7.30
CA GLN A 55 2.77 -7.33 -6.81
C GLN A 55 3.30 -6.49 -5.65
N ARG A 56 4.00 -7.09 -4.68
CA ARG A 56 4.70 -6.35 -3.62
C ARG A 56 5.77 -5.43 -4.18
N HIS A 57 6.51 -5.87 -5.19
CA HIS A 57 7.46 -5.03 -5.90
C HIS A 57 6.77 -3.81 -6.54
N LYS A 58 5.64 -3.98 -7.22
CA LYS A 58 4.88 -2.85 -7.78
C LYS A 58 4.40 -1.87 -6.72
N LEU A 59 3.98 -2.36 -5.55
CA LEU A 59 3.60 -1.50 -4.42
C LEU A 59 4.77 -0.66 -3.94
N LEU A 60 5.97 -1.25 -3.81
CA LEU A 60 7.20 -0.52 -3.47
C LEU A 60 7.57 0.49 -4.55
N ALA A 61 7.54 0.09 -5.82
CA ALA A 61 7.87 0.94 -6.96
C ALA A 61 6.89 2.11 -7.11
N ALA A 62 5.60 1.92 -6.83
CA ALA A 62 4.60 2.97 -6.84
C ALA A 62 4.87 4.01 -5.74
N GLU A 63 5.19 3.57 -4.51
CA GLU A 63 5.57 4.47 -3.43
C GLU A 63 6.90 5.19 -3.70
N MET A 64 7.87 4.47 -4.27
CA MET A 64 9.14 5.04 -4.72
C MET A 64 8.91 6.15 -5.76
N THR A 65 8.08 5.88 -6.77
CA THR A 65 7.70 6.85 -7.82
C THR A 65 7.03 8.08 -7.20
N LEU A 66 6.10 7.88 -6.27
CA LEU A 66 5.41 8.95 -5.56
C LEU A 66 6.38 9.87 -4.81
N ARG A 67 7.49 9.31 -4.30
CA ARG A 67 8.56 10.04 -3.59
C ARG A 67 9.70 10.50 -4.49
N GLY A 68 9.55 10.44 -5.82
CA GLY A 68 10.51 10.94 -6.80
C GLY A 68 11.65 9.98 -7.17
N TYR A 69 11.59 8.72 -6.77
CA TYR A 69 12.54 7.69 -7.20
C TYR A 69 12.06 7.01 -8.48
N VAL A 70 13.00 6.58 -9.33
CA VAL A 70 12.70 5.82 -10.54
C VAL A 70 13.14 4.38 -10.34
N ASP A 71 12.19 3.46 -10.24
CA ASP A 71 12.45 2.02 -10.34
C ASP A 71 12.68 1.62 -11.81
N ARG A 72 13.71 0.81 -12.06
CA ARG A 72 14.10 0.35 -13.41
C ARG A 72 14.24 -1.17 -13.49
N THR A 73 13.89 -1.88 -12.42
CA THR A 73 14.15 -3.32 -12.28
C THR A 73 12.85 -4.06 -12.01
N PRO A 74 11.91 -4.12 -12.97
CA PRO A 74 10.62 -4.77 -12.73
C PRO A 74 10.77 -6.26 -12.41
N VAL A 75 10.04 -6.73 -11.40
CA VAL A 75 9.89 -8.16 -11.10
C VAL A 75 8.73 -8.73 -11.93
N LEU A 76 9.02 -9.77 -12.73
CA LEU A 76 8.09 -10.34 -13.72
C LEU A 76 7.70 -11.80 -13.42
N LEU A 77 7.79 -12.23 -12.16
CA LEU A 77 7.37 -13.57 -11.76
C LEU A 77 5.84 -13.69 -11.77
N LYS A 78 5.32 -14.84 -12.22
CA LYS A 78 3.87 -15.04 -12.43
C LYS A 78 3.30 -16.30 -11.76
N THR A 79 4.10 -17.04 -10.98
CA THR A 79 3.62 -18.28 -10.34
C THR A 79 2.55 -17.98 -9.28
N GLN A 80 1.56 -18.88 -9.17
CA GLN A 80 0.43 -18.78 -8.24
C GLN A 80 -0.28 -17.41 -8.31
N PRO A 81 -0.98 -17.11 -9.42
CA PRO A 81 -1.65 -15.82 -9.60
C PRO A 81 -2.63 -15.54 -8.47
N GLN A 82 -2.64 -14.30 -8.01
CA GLN A 82 -3.51 -13.78 -6.94
C GLN A 82 -3.37 -14.48 -5.58
N LYS A 83 -2.35 -15.32 -5.38
CA LYS A 83 -2.08 -15.95 -4.09
C LYS A 83 -0.92 -15.27 -3.37
N TRP A 84 -1.15 -14.94 -2.11
CA TRP A 84 -0.14 -14.43 -1.20
C TRP A 84 0.24 -15.51 -0.17
N PRO A 85 1.43 -15.43 0.44
CA PRO A 85 1.73 -16.23 1.61
C PRO A 85 0.71 -15.98 2.72
N GLU A 86 0.13 -17.06 3.25
CA GLU A 86 -0.87 -17.03 4.33
C GLU A 86 -0.23 -16.76 5.71
N VAL A 87 1.00 -17.23 5.89
CA VAL A 87 1.75 -17.08 7.14
C VAL A 87 2.50 -15.76 7.13
N PHE A 88 2.50 -15.06 8.27
CA PHE A 88 3.33 -13.89 8.52
C PHE A 88 4.56 -14.30 9.33
N VAL A 89 5.74 -13.72 9.04
CA VAL A 89 6.90 -13.84 9.93
C VAL A 89 6.62 -13.08 11.23
N ASP A 90 6.15 -11.83 11.09
CA ASP A 90 5.60 -11.01 12.15
C ASP A 90 4.20 -10.57 11.71
N ILE A 91 3.18 -10.73 12.57
CA ILE A 91 1.81 -10.29 12.23
C ILE A 91 1.79 -8.78 11.89
N PRO A 92 0.94 -8.32 10.95
CA PRO A 92 1.00 -6.94 10.45
C PRO A 92 0.96 -5.85 11.53
N ALA A 93 0.16 -6.04 12.58
CA ALA A 93 0.08 -5.05 13.65
C ALA A 93 1.35 -5.00 14.53
N ALA A 94 2.02 -6.14 14.74
CA ALA A 94 3.33 -6.17 15.41
C ALA A 94 4.42 -5.47 14.60
N GLN A 95 4.30 -5.45 13.26
CA GLN A 95 5.23 -4.72 12.41
C GLN A 95 5.21 -3.21 12.67
N PHE A 96 4.07 -2.62 13.06
CA PHE A 96 4.05 -1.21 13.47
C PHE A 96 4.89 -0.95 14.73
N LYS A 97 4.93 -1.90 15.68
CA LYS A 97 5.78 -1.79 16.88
C LYS A 97 7.25 -1.81 16.49
N LEU A 98 7.66 -2.76 15.63
CA LEU A 98 9.03 -2.83 15.08
C LEU A 98 9.44 -1.55 14.34
N LEU A 99 8.53 -0.98 13.54
CA LEU A 99 8.77 0.27 12.83
C LEU A 99 8.86 1.46 13.79
N SER A 100 8.00 1.53 14.80
CA SER A 100 8.02 2.59 15.82
C SER A 100 9.35 2.63 16.56
N GLU A 101 9.85 1.47 16.98
CA GLU A 101 11.18 1.35 17.61
C GLU A 101 12.30 1.78 16.66
N LYS A 102 12.26 1.30 15.41
CA LYS A 102 13.24 1.67 14.38
C LYS A 102 13.23 3.16 14.07
N TYR A 103 12.08 3.83 14.18
CA TYR A 103 11.88 5.23 13.79
C TYR A 103 11.93 6.21 14.95
N LYS A 104 12.21 5.76 16.18
CA LYS A 104 12.18 6.61 17.39
C LYS A 104 12.94 7.93 17.26
N ASN A 105 14.08 7.92 16.56
CA ASN A 105 14.98 9.08 16.42
C ASN A 105 15.31 9.42 14.96
N ILE A 106 14.54 8.91 13.99
CA ILE A 106 14.75 9.15 12.57
C ILE A 106 13.43 9.47 11.88
N GLU A 107 13.51 9.99 10.67
CA GLU A 107 12.33 10.31 9.85
C GLU A 107 11.43 9.07 9.66
N GLN A 108 10.11 9.28 9.75
CA GLN A 108 9.10 8.27 9.48
C GLN A 108 8.85 8.07 7.97
N GLY A 109 7.90 7.21 7.63
CA GLY A 109 7.36 7.14 6.26
C GLY A 109 6.57 8.38 5.88
N ARG A 110 6.15 8.44 4.62
CA ARG A 110 5.19 9.46 4.14
C ARG A 110 3.92 9.45 4.98
N ILE A 111 3.47 8.26 5.34
CA ILE A 111 2.32 8.03 6.22
C ILE A 111 2.87 7.79 7.63
N PRO A 112 2.46 8.58 8.64
CA PRO A 112 2.85 8.32 10.02
C PRO A 112 2.23 7.02 10.52
N LEU A 113 2.94 6.32 11.42
CA LEU A 113 2.39 5.10 12.03
C LEU A 113 1.10 5.43 12.79
N PRO A 114 0.02 4.64 12.62
CA PRO A 114 -1.28 4.96 13.21
C PRO A 114 -1.20 4.83 14.74
N LYS A 115 -1.69 5.87 15.43
CA LYS A 115 -1.75 5.91 16.90
C LYS A 115 -2.95 5.15 17.46
N ASP A 116 -4.02 5.11 16.68
CA ASP A 116 -5.28 4.50 17.03
C ASP A 116 -5.98 3.95 15.77
N VAL A 117 -7.12 3.29 16.00
CA VAL A 117 -7.90 2.68 14.94
C VAL A 117 -8.55 3.73 14.02
N GLN A 118 -8.85 4.92 14.55
CA GLN A 118 -9.42 6.03 13.78
C GLN A 118 -8.41 6.51 12.74
N GLN A 119 -7.14 6.69 13.12
CA GLN A 119 -6.07 7.07 12.21
C GLN A 119 -5.76 5.94 11.23
N LEU A 120 -5.70 4.68 11.70
CA LEU A 120 -5.54 3.52 10.81
C LEU A 120 -6.62 3.50 9.72
N TRP A 121 -7.88 3.68 10.12
CA TRP A 121 -9.00 3.74 9.19
C TRP A 121 -8.88 4.93 8.25
N ALA A 122 -8.60 6.13 8.77
CA ALA A 122 -8.48 7.34 7.98
C ALA A 122 -7.48 7.17 6.82
N GLN A 123 -6.34 6.54 7.10
CA GLN A 123 -5.27 6.28 6.14
C GLN A 123 -5.66 5.24 5.07
N HIS A 124 -6.49 4.24 5.42
CA HIS A 124 -6.80 3.11 4.53
C HIS A 124 -8.17 3.15 3.85
N GLN A 125 -9.08 4.03 4.26
CA GLN A 125 -10.49 3.98 3.85
C GLN A 125 -10.69 3.97 2.32
N TYR A 126 -9.90 4.72 1.55
CA TYR A 126 -9.98 4.70 0.09
C TYR A 126 -9.43 3.43 -0.53
N SER A 127 -8.41 2.82 0.07
CA SER A 127 -7.92 1.52 -0.37
C SER A 127 -8.95 0.43 -0.13
N VAL A 128 -9.73 0.51 0.96
CA VAL A 128 -10.87 -0.39 1.23
C VAL A 128 -11.99 -0.14 0.23
N MET A 129 -12.40 1.12 0.07
CA MET A 129 -13.47 1.52 -0.85
C MET A 129 -13.22 1.06 -2.29
N ALA A 130 -11.97 1.11 -2.76
CA ALA A 130 -11.61 0.67 -4.12
C ALA A 130 -11.81 -0.84 -4.33
N ARG A 131 -11.85 -1.62 -3.24
CA ARG A 131 -11.99 -3.08 -3.28
C ARG A 131 -13.41 -3.51 -2.95
N ASP A 132 -13.95 -3.01 -1.85
CA ASP A 132 -15.25 -3.42 -1.32
C ASP A 132 -15.98 -2.24 -0.66
N ASP A 133 -17.07 -1.79 -1.27
CA ASP A 133 -17.90 -0.70 -0.76
C ASP A 133 -18.73 -1.11 0.47
N ALA A 134 -19.10 -2.39 0.58
CA ALA A 134 -19.84 -2.89 1.74
C ALA A 134 -18.92 -2.94 2.96
N GLU A 135 -17.70 -3.45 2.80
CA GLU A 135 -16.69 -3.46 3.86
C GLU A 135 -16.29 -2.04 4.24
N TYR A 136 -16.19 -1.12 3.26
CA TYR A 136 -15.92 0.29 3.52
C TYR A 136 -16.99 0.93 4.43
N LYS A 137 -18.28 0.70 4.12
CA LYS A 137 -19.40 1.21 4.93
C LYS A 137 -19.43 0.57 6.31
N TYR A 138 -19.21 -0.73 6.39
CA TYR A 138 -19.20 -1.48 7.65
C TYR A 138 -18.11 -0.97 8.59
N LEU A 139 -16.84 -0.98 8.14
CA LEU A 139 -15.71 -0.52 8.93
C LEU A 139 -15.84 0.96 9.29
N GLY A 140 -16.26 1.81 8.35
CA GLY A 140 -16.49 3.23 8.60
C GLY A 140 -17.55 3.48 9.68
N GLY A 141 -18.70 2.80 9.60
CA GLY A 141 -19.75 2.88 10.62
C GLY A 141 -19.29 2.36 11.98
N TRP A 142 -18.53 1.27 12.00
CA TRP A 142 -17.96 0.73 13.23
C TRP A 142 -16.95 1.69 13.88
N VAL A 143 -15.98 2.23 13.13
CA VAL A 143 -15.00 3.22 13.63
C VAL A 143 -15.70 4.47 14.15
N ALA A 144 -16.71 4.97 13.45
CA ALA A 144 -17.49 6.14 13.85
C ALA A 144 -18.30 5.90 15.13
N SER A 145 -18.79 4.67 15.34
CA SER A 145 -19.59 4.32 16.51
C SER A 145 -18.81 4.33 17.83
N ARG A 146 -17.47 4.37 17.79
CA ARG A 146 -16.57 4.30 18.96
C ARG A 146 -16.86 3.12 19.89
N LYS A 147 -17.51 2.06 19.39
CA LYS A 147 -17.77 0.85 20.18
C LYS A 147 -16.44 0.26 20.63
N THR A 148 -16.27 0.16 21.94
CA THR A 148 -15.10 -0.46 22.57
C THR A 148 -15.06 -1.94 22.21
N GLY A 149 -13.89 -2.46 21.79
CA GLY A 149 -13.70 -3.92 21.69
C GLY A 149 -12.65 -4.40 20.68
N LYS A 150 -12.36 -3.65 19.61
CA LYS A 150 -11.30 -4.01 18.66
C LYS A 150 -10.27 -2.87 18.52
N GLY A 151 -9.00 -3.20 18.64
CA GLY A 151 -7.85 -2.33 18.41
C GLY A 151 -7.21 -2.55 17.04
N ILE A 152 -6.05 -1.90 16.83
CA ILE A 152 -5.23 -2.09 15.62
C ILE A 152 -4.81 -3.55 15.48
N ASP A 153 -4.45 -4.19 16.60
CA ASP A 153 -3.99 -5.59 16.64
C ASP A 153 -5.06 -6.58 16.13
N ASP A 154 -6.35 -6.24 16.27
CA ASP A 154 -7.47 -7.08 15.84
C ASP A 154 -7.82 -6.89 14.36
N ILE A 155 -7.84 -5.64 13.88
CA ILE A 155 -8.39 -5.31 12.56
C ILE A 155 -7.33 -5.31 11.47
N TYR A 156 -6.09 -4.93 11.80
CA TYR A 156 -5.10 -4.71 10.77
C TYR A 156 -4.69 -5.97 9.98
N PRO A 157 -4.62 -7.19 10.57
CA PRO A 157 -4.38 -8.41 9.79
C PRO A 157 -5.49 -8.70 8.75
N GLU A 158 -6.75 -8.48 9.12
CA GLU A 158 -7.90 -8.62 8.21
C GLU A 158 -7.82 -7.58 7.08
N LEU A 159 -7.51 -6.34 7.43
CA LEU A 159 -7.33 -5.25 6.47
C LEU A 159 -6.19 -5.55 5.48
N VAL A 160 -5.04 -6.05 5.93
CA VAL A 160 -3.94 -6.45 5.05
C VAL A 160 -4.36 -7.54 4.07
N SER A 161 -5.18 -8.48 4.52
CA SER A 161 -5.72 -9.55 3.66
C SER A 161 -6.62 -8.99 2.57
N LEU A 162 -7.49 -8.04 2.89
CA LEU A 162 -8.29 -7.32 1.89
C LEU A 162 -7.42 -6.54 0.91
N LEU A 163 -6.42 -5.80 1.40
CA LEU A 163 -5.55 -4.95 0.58
C LEU A 163 -4.66 -5.72 -0.41
N ARG A 164 -4.46 -7.02 -0.16
CA ARG A 164 -3.77 -7.95 -1.04
C ARG A 164 -4.60 -8.39 -2.26
N CYS A 165 -5.90 -8.08 -2.28
CA CYS A 165 -6.77 -8.30 -3.43
C CYS A 165 -6.72 -7.12 -4.42
N PRO A 166 -6.88 -7.36 -5.74
CA PRO A 166 -7.02 -6.28 -6.71
C PRO A 166 -8.33 -5.51 -6.49
N PRO A 167 -8.33 -4.17 -6.65
CA PRO A 167 -9.55 -3.36 -6.73
C PRO A 167 -10.50 -3.81 -7.84
N ALA A 168 -11.80 -3.72 -7.61
CA ALA A 168 -12.80 -3.86 -8.67
C ALA A 168 -12.80 -2.59 -9.53
N GLU A 169 -12.87 -2.70 -10.86
CA GLU A 169 -12.68 -1.55 -11.77
C GLU A 169 -13.66 -0.39 -11.51
N GLY A 170 -14.95 -0.70 -11.30
CA GLY A 170 -15.97 0.30 -10.97
C GLY A 170 -15.70 1.02 -9.65
N ASN A 171 -15.35 0.26 -8.61
CA ASN A 171 -15.02 0.79 -7.29
C ASN A 171 -13.74 1.65 -7.34
N LEU A 172 -12.71 1.18 -8.06
CA LEU A 172 -11.47 1.92 -8.27
C LEU A 172 -11.72 3.29 -8.90
N ARG A 173 -12.52 3.34 -9.97
CA ARG A 173 -12.89 4.61 -10.62
C ARG A 173 -13.60 5.53 -9.65
N ASN A 174 -14.61 5.02 -8.94
CA ASN A 174 -15.38 5.78 -7.97
C ASN A 174 -14.47 6.35 -6.87
N THR A 175 -13.61 5.53 -6.26
CA THR A 175 -12.65 5.97 -5.25
C THR A 175 -11.73 7.07 -5.76
N ILE A 176 -11.19 6.97 -6.98
CA ILE A 176 -10.34 8.02 -7.55
C ILE A 176 -11.13 9.32 -7.74
N GLN A 177 -12.42 9.25 -8.11
CA GLN A 177 -13.29 10.43 -8.18
C GLN A 177 -13.55 11.05 -6.80
N HIS A 178 -13.73 10.23 -5.76
CA HIS A 178 -13.82 10.72 -4.38
C HIS A 178 -12.54 11.44 -3.95
N MET A 179 -11.36 10.87 -4.24
CA MET A 179 -10.07 11.50 -3.97
C MET A 179 -9.88 12.80 -4.78
N TRP A 180 -10.37 12.83 -6.03
CA TRP A 180 -10.34 14.04 -6.87
C TRP A 180 -11.09 15.21 -6.23
N GLY A 181 -12.18 14.95 -5.50
CA GLY A 181 -12.96 15.98 -4.80
C GLY A 181 -12.09 16.91 -3.93
N TYR A 182 -11.09 16.35 -3.23
CA TYR A 182 -10.19 17.11 -2.35
C TYR A 182 -9.23 18.05 -3.07
N VAL A 183 -8.93 17.79 -4.34
CA VAL A 183 -7.95 18.57 -5.11
C VAL A 183 -8.59 19.33 -6.28
N SER A 184 -9.86 19.10 -6.55
CA SER A 184 -10.56 19.61 -7.73
C SER A 184 -10.60 21.14 -7.79
N SER A 185 -10.69 21.83 -6.65
CA SER A 185 -10.67 23.30 -6.56
C SER A 185 -9.34 23.91 -7.02
N TYR A 186 -8.24 23.14 -6.95
CA TYR A 186 -6.92 23.57 -7.40
C TYR A 186 -6.66 23.25 -8.89
N ALA A 187 -7.59 22.56 -9.54
CA ALA A 187 -7.49 22.24 -10.94
C ALA A 187 -8.21 23.28 -11.80
N SER A 188 -7.50 23.89 -12.76
CA SER A 188 -8.10 24.76 -13.78
C SER A 188 -8.92 24.00 -14.84
N ILE A 189 -9.35 22.77 -14.55
CA ILE A 189 -9.94 21.84 -15.52
C ILE A 189 -11.43 21.68 -15.22
N SER A 190 -12.28 21.82 -16.24
CA SER A 190 -13.73 21.61 -16.11
C SER A 190 -14.11 20.14 -15.91
N GLY A 191 -15.25 19.88 -15.24
CA GLY A 191 -15.77 18.53 -14.93
C GLY A 191 -15.77 17.56 -16.12
N LYS A 192 -16.21 18.01 -17.31
CA LYS A 192 -16.28 17.18 -18.52
C LYS A 192 -14.91 16.72 -19.05
N ALA A 193 -13.84 17.45 -18.76
CA ALA A 193 -12.49 17.08 -19.17
C ALA A 193 -11.85 16.04 -18.23
N ILE A 194 -12.34 15.93 -16.99
CA ILE A 194 -11.91 14.91 -16.02
C ILE A 194 -12.48 13.54 -16.37
N GLU A 195 -13.74 13.46 -16.79
CA GLU A 195 -14.40 12.20 -17.18
C GLU A 195 -13.70 11.48 -18.34
N LYS A 196 -13.06 12.24 -19.24
CA LYS A 196 -12.31 11.71 -20.38
C LYS A 196 -10.90 11.21 -20.01
N LYS A 197 -10.41 11.47 -18.79
CA LYS A 197 -9.09 11.00 -18.36
C LYS A 197 -9.13 9.52 -17.99
N THR A 198 -8.04 8.83 -18.32
CA THR A 198 -7.78 7.49 -17.77
C THR A 198 -7.60 7.57 -16.26
N MET A 199 -7.94 6.49 -15.54
CA MET A 199 -7.75 6.41 -14.08
C MET A 199 -6.31 6.72 -13.66
N ARG A 200 -5.33 6.22 -14.43
CA ARG A 200 -3.90 6.50 -14.20
C ARG A 200 -3.58 7.98 -14.31
N ASN A 201 -4.03 8.65 -15.37
CA ASN A 201 -3.78 10.08 -15.57
C ASN A 201 -4.47 10.95 -14.50
N LEU A 202 -5.67 10.55 -14.06
CA LEU A 202 -6.38 11.24 -12.99
C LEU A 202 -5.66 11.06 -11.65
N LEU A 203 -5.26 9.83 -11.30
CA LEU A 203 -4.50 9.56 -10.07
C LEU A 203 -3.17 10.33 -10.05
N THR A 204 -2.41 10.34 -11.15
CA THR A 204 -1.18 11.13 -11.24
C THR A 204 -1.41 12.62 -11.02
N ARG A 205 -2.53 13.17 -11.53
CA ARG A 205 -2.89 14.56 -11.27
C ARG A 205 -3.27 14.79 -9.80
N ILE A 206 -3.99 13.86 -9.18
CA ILE A 206 -4.32 13.91 -7.74
C ILE A 206 -3.05 13.90 -6.91
N GLN A 207 -2.10 13.00 -7.20
CA GLN A 207 -0.80 12.91 -6.53
C GLN A 207 -0.07 14.26 -6.62
N HIS A 208 0.07 14.82 -7.83
CA HIS A 208 0.73 16.10 -8.02
C HIS A 208 0.08 17.25 -7.22
N LEU A 209 -1.24 17.43 -7.32
CA LEU A 209 -1.95 18.49 -6.61
C LEU A 209 -1.93 18.28 -5.09
N THR A 210 -1.95 17.03 -4.62
CA THR A 210 -1.86 16.68 -3.20
C THR A 210 -0.57 17.18 -2.58
N PHE A 211 0.58 16.99 -3.24
CA PHE A 211 1.85 17.49 -2.75
C PHE A 211 2.02 18.99 -2.97
N LEU A 212 1.59 19.52 -4.12
CA LEU A 212 1.70 20.95 -4.43
C LEU A 212 0.92 21.83 -3.44
N HIS A 213 -0.25 21.38 -2.99
CA HIS A 213 -1.15 22.12 -2.09
C HIS A 213 -1.18 21.56 -0.66
N ASP A 214 -0.24 20.69 -0.31
CA ASP A 214 -0.09 20.14 1.03
C ASP A 214 -1.35 19.49 1.63
N ILE A 215 -2.11 18.73 0.83
CA ILE A 215 -3.37 18.11 1.27
C ILE A 215 -3.08 16.91 2.18
N VAL A 216 -2.89 17.18 3.48
CA VAL A 216 -2.46 16.20 4.52
C VAL A 216 -3.26 14.92 4.49
N TYR A 217 -4.59 15.02 4.45
CA TYR A 217 -5.48 13.87 4.45
C TYR A 217 -5.21 12.89 3.29
N LEU A 218 -4.89 13.39 2.09
CA LEU A 218 -4.49 12.54 0.97
C LEU A 218 -3.02 12.11 1.04
N LYS A 219 -2.11 12.99 1.49
CA LYS A 219 -0.69 12.66 1.71
C LYS A 219 -0.52 11.47 2.64
N GLU A 220 -1.39 11.33 3.63
CA GLU A 220 -1.38 10.21 4.57
C GLU A 220 -2.22 9.00 4.12
N SER A 221 -2.90 9.08 2.98
CA SER A 221 -3.67 7.95 2.46
C SER A 221 -2.78 6.89 1.81
N THR A 222 -3.06 5.62 2.09
CA THR A 222 -2.42 4.49 1.38
C THR A 222 -2.78 4.48 -0.09
N ALA A 223 -4.03 4.84 -0.41
CA ALA A 223 -4.59 4.84 -1.77
C ALA A 223 -3.82 5.76 -2.72
N LEU A 224 -3.24 6.86 -2.21
CA LEU A 224 -2.48 7.82 -3.00
C LEU A 224 -1.28 7.17 -3.71
N GLY A 225 -0.64 6.20 -3.07
CA GLY A 225 0.48 5.45 -3.65
C GLY A 225 0.06 4.10 -4.23
N GLU A 226 -0.66 3.29 -3.46
CA GLU A 226 -0.82 1.86 -3.76
C GLU A 226 -1.73 1.58 -4.96
N LEU A 227 -2.75 2.41 -5.23
CA LEU A 227 -3.71 2.15 -6.32
C LEU A 227 -3.04 2.10 -7.69
N GLN A 228 -1.94 2.85 -7.89
CA GLN A 228 -1.17 2.80 -9.12
C GLN A 228 -0.58 1.40 -9.40
N ALA A 229 -0.25 0.64 -8.35
CA ALA A 229 0.29 -0.72 -8.48
C ALA A 229 -0.73 -1.74 -9.00
N TRP A 230 -2.02 -1.40 -8.99
CA TRP A 230 -3.13 -2.25 -9.43
C TRP A 230 -3.72 -1.83 -10.78
N MET A 231 -3.27 -0.70 -11.33
CA MET A 231 -3.70 -0.23 -12.65
C MET A 231 -2.90 -0.96 -13.72
N HIS A 232 -3.56 -1.83 -14.48
CA HIS A 232 -3.02 -2.46 -15.68
C HIS A 232 -3.24 -1.56 -16.89
#